data_AF-A0A7C6FGK1-F1
#
_entry.id   AF-A0A7C6FGK1-F1
#
_cell.length_a   1.000
_cell.length_b   1.000
_cell.length_c   1.000
_cell.angle_alpha   90.00
_cell.angle_beta   90.00
_cell.angle_gamma   90.00
#
_symmetry.space_group_name_H-M   'P 1'
#
loop_
_entity.id
_entity.type
_entity.pdbx_description
1 polymer ?
#
loop_
_entity_poly.entity_id
_entity_poly.type
_entity_poly.pdbx_seq_one_letter_code
_entity_poly.pdbx_strand_id
1 'polypeptide(L)'
;MGADRAKRHLGFVLAGGALLALASCAMPRAEPPHTFPNAAPAREARLFLTSSGPAQSSTQRGARYDYPAPGGGQTRLTLSAAQGRPLSVELGCEGPARVVPAGEGGPGLFLRPGATRRITLPGRANGNSPVLVLGDDAATCNLRWGAGNALRLWPEAEAEPPDPVQPSCPVPNVARADRLAQAFFAARTLEMTCAAPTGKVEMVPGELDALKWRLDRLTGSDISRAALAQGDPEMPLDFSAAPRFDEIIVSSLLIRADLSGWLTTRALAAHAAAGTRVRILASAALVAGFDRRPFEALAAAYPNVTVQYYRDPPQHLNDMV
;
A
#
# COMPACT_ATOMS: atom_id res chain seq x y z
N MET A 1 -103.21 22.60 29.38
CA MET A 1 -103.46 23.12 28.03
C MET A 1 -102.11 23.31 27.39
N GLY A 2 -101.61 22.31 26.67
CA GLY A 2 -101.68 22.24 25.20
C GLY A 2 -100.30 22.66 24.67
N ALA A 3 -99.45 21.68 24.33
CA ALA A 3 -98.94 21.43 22.96
C ALA A 3 -98.11 22.62 22.41
N ASP A 4 -96.89 22.47 21.90
CA ASP A 4 -96.51 21.48 20.90
C ASP A 4 -94.98 21.43 20.70
N ARG A 5 -94.56 20.35 20.05
CA ARG A 5 -93.21 19.90 19.71
C ARG A 5 -92.45 20.84 18.78
N ALA A 6 -91.12 20.87 18.92
CA ALA A 6 -90.22 20.91 17.77
C ALA A 6 -88.94 20.11 18.08
N LYS A 7 -88.84 18.93 17.45
CA LYS A 7 -87.64 18.08 17.41
C LYS A 7 -86.59 18.76 16.51
N ARG A 8 -85.37 18.93 17.00
CA ARG A 8 -84.18 19.18 16.16
C ARG A 8 -83.18 18.05 16.39
N HIS A 9 -82.94 17.31 15.32
CA HIS A 9 -81.87 16.32 15.21
C HIS A 9 -80.53 17.07 15.15
N LEU A 10 -79.65 16.84 16.13
CA LEU A 10 -78.26 17.27 16.08
C LEU A 10 -77.41 16.05 15.70
N GLY A 11 -76.94 16.03 14.45
CA GLY A 11 -75.98 15.06 13.97
C GLY A 11 -74.61 15.33 14.59
N PHE A 12 -74.05 14.33 15.26
CA PHE A 12 -72.67 14.30 15.72
C PHE A 12 -71.77 14.02 14.51
N VAL A 13 -70.99 15.01 14.08
CA VAL A 13 -69.91 14.84 13.12
C VAL A 13 -68.63 14.54 13.90
N LEU A 14 -68.14 13.31 13.76
CA LEU A 14 -66.81 12.88 14.20
C LEU A 14 -65.74 13.59 13.35
N ALA A 15 -65.10 14.62 13.91
CA ALA A 15 -63.88 15.18 13.35
C ALA A 15 -62.69 14.28 13.72
N GLY A 16 -62.37 13.34 12.82
CA GLY A 16 -61.12 12.59 12.85
C GLY A 16 -59.95 13.51 12.55
N GLY A 17 -59.25 13.95 13.60
CA GLY A 17 -57.98 14.66 13.47
C GLY A 17 -56.91 13.71 12.91
N ALA A 18 -56.52 13.93 11.67
CA ALA A 18 -55.39 13.26 11.05
C ALA A 18 -54.09 13.66 11.75
N LEU A 19 -53.50 12.74 12.53
CA LEU A 19 -52.09 12.80 12.89
C LEU A 19 -51.28 12.64 11.60
N LEU A 20 -50.78 13.75 11.08
CA LEU A 20 -49.71 13.78 10.09
C LEU A 20 -48.44 13.18 10.72
N ALA A 21 -48.24 11.89 10.48
CA ALA A 21 -46.95 11.25 10.69
C ALA A 21 -45.93 11.95 9.80
N LEU A 22 -45.06 12.76 10.41
CA LEU A 22 -43.79 13.18 9.81
C LEU A 22 -42.94 11.92 9.65
N ALA A 23 -43.17 11.18 8.56
CA ALA A 23 -42.26 10.18 8.06
C ALA A 23 -41.00 10.93 7.65
N SER A 24 -40.05 11.03 8.58
CA SER A 24 -38.66 11.32 8.26
C SER A 24 -38.25 10.34 7.16
N CYS A 25 -38.00 10.86 5.96
CA CYS A 25 -37.29 10.11 4.92
C CYS A 25 -35.88 9.82 5.43
N ALA A 26 -35.76 8.83 6.31
CA ALA A 26 -34.50 8.15 6.52
C ALA A 26 -34.15 7.54 5.16
N MET A 27 -33.17 8.16 4.48
CA MET A 27 -32.66 7.61 3.24
C MET A 27 -32.36 6.13 3.48
N PRO A 28 -32.86 5.22 2.63
CA PRO A 28 -32.54 3.81 2.77
C PRO A 28 -31.02 3.66 2.83
N ARG A 29 -30.56 3.05 3.92
CA ARG A 29 -29.18 2.61 4.10
C ARG A 29 -28.86 1.82 2.83
N ALA A 30 -27.86 2.28 2.07
CA ALA A 30 -27.50 1.62 0.82
C ALA A 30 -27.28 0.13 1.13
N GLU A 31 -28.11 -0.74 0.57
CA GLU A 31 -27.80 -2.17 0.53
C GLU A 31 -26.46 -2.32 -0.19
N PRO A 32 -25.55 -3.17 0.32
CA PRO A 32 -24.23 -3.33 -0.26
C PRO A 32 -24.41 -3.88 -1.69
N PRO A 33 -24.04 -3.13 -2.74
CA PRO A 33 -24.30 -3.56 -4.11
C PRO A 33 -23.42 -4.75 -4.52
N HIS A 34 -22.37 -5.05 -3.74
CA HIS A 34 -21.47 -6.16 -3.98
C HIS A 34 -21.10 -6.84 -2.66
N THR A 35 -21.30 -8.15 -2.58
CA THR A 35 -20.72 -8.97 -1.53
C THR A 35 -19.21 -8.90 -1.67
N PHE A 36 -18.53 -8.22 -0.74
CA PHE A 36 -17.12 -8.46 -0.49
C PHE A 36 -17.06 -9.77 0.28
N PRO A 37 -16.72 -10.92 -0.33
CA PRO A 37 -16.57 -12.16 0.41
C PRO A 37 -15.55 -11.94 1.54
N ASN A 38 -15.95 -12.21 2.78
CA ASN A 38 -15.10 -12.00 3.96
C ASN A 38 -13.85 -12.92 3.95
N ALA A 39 -13.83 -13.96 3.11
CA ALA A 39 -12.76 -14.95 3.00
C ALA A 39 -12.05 -14.97 1.63
N ALA A 40 -12.19 -13.93 0.82
CA ALA A 40 -11.41 -13.84 -0.42
C ALA A 40 -9.91 -13.65 -0.13
N PRO A 41 -9.01 -14.23 -0.95
CA PRO A 41 -7.58 -13.91 -0.88
C PRO A 41 -7.40 -12.40 -1.02
N ALA A 42 -6.66 -11.81 -0.07
CA ALA A 42 -6.43 -10.38 -0.02
C ALA A 42 -4.99 -10.05 -0.38
N ARG A 43 -4.82 -9.13 -1.32
CA ARG A 43 -3.53 -8.49 -1.59
C ARG A 43 -3.40 -7.26 -0.72
N GLU A 44 -2.27 -7.11 -0.05
CA GLU A 44 -2.02 -5.96 0.82
C GLU A 44 -1.13 -4.94 0.15
N ALA A 45 -1.42 -3.67 0.42
CA ALA A 45 -0.55 -2.57 0.10
C ALA A 45 -0.67 -1.49 1.18
N ARG A 46 0.32 -0.60 1.24
CA ARG A 46 0.29 0.56 2.14
C ARG A 46 0.64 1.83 1.39
N LEU A 47 -0.24 2.81 1.55
CA LEU A 47 -0.05 4.17 1.05
C LEU A 47 0.29 5.10 2.20
N PHE A 48 1.34 5.90 2.01
CA PHE A 48 1.76 6.92 2.95
C PHE A 48 1.45 8.31 2.38
N LEU A 49 0.88 9.19 3.21
CA LEU A 49 0.59 10.58 2.84
C LEU A 49 1.24 11.55 3.83
N THR A 50 1.63 12.72 3.32
CA THR A 50 2.09 13.87 4.11
C THR A 50 1.31 15.11 3.74
N SER A 51 1.33 16.11 4.62
CA SER A 51 0.70 17.42 4.39
C SER A 51 1.31 18.19 3.21
N SER A 52 2.59 17.95 2.90
CA SER A 52 3.30 18.55 1.76
C SER A 52 2.83 18.01 0.40
N GLY A 53 2.16 16.85 0.38
CA GLY A 53 1.82 16.18 -0.86
C GLY A 53 3.00 15.47 -1.51
N PRO A 54 2.75 14.79 -2.64
CA PRO A 54 3.79 14.14 -3.44
C PRO A 54 4.70 15.19 -4.09
N ALA A 55 6.01 14.93 -4.11
CA ALA A 55 7.02 15.80 -4.71
C ALA A 55 6.86 15.93 -6.23
N GLN A 56 6.25 14.92 -6.89
CA GLN A 56 6.03 14.86 -8.35
C GLN A 56 4.72 15.53 -8.82
N SER A 57 4.11 16.41 -8.01
CA SER A 57 2.82 17.06 -8.34
C SER A 57 2.85 18.02 -9.54
N SER A 58 4.00 18.25 -10.18
CA SER A 58 4.18 19.20 -11.28
C SER A 58 3.70 18.72 -12.65
N THR A 59 3.30 17.45 -12.80
CA THR A 59 2.74 16.96 -14.08
C THR A 59 1.22 17.15 -14.11
N GLN A 60 0.69 17.72 -15.21
CA GLN A 60 -0.73 18.03 -15.41
C GLN A 60 -1.71 16.85 -15.25
N ARG A 61 -1.20 15.61 -15.12
CA ARG A 61 -1.99 14.40 -14.89
C ARG A 61 -2.20 14.05 -13.41
N GLY A 62 -1.61 14.81 -12.49
CA GLY A 62 -1.65 14.50 -11.06
C GLY A 62 -0.77 13.30 -10.70
N ALA A 63 -0.41 13.19 -9.42
CA ALA A 63 0.33 12.04 -8.90
C ALA A 63 -0.49 10.75 -9.02
N ARG A 64 0.17 9.61 -9.29
CA ARG A 64 -0.46 8.29 -9.46
C ARG A 64 0.24 7.24 -8.60
N TYR A 65 -0.53 6.48 -7.82
CA TYR A 65 -0.06 5.30 -7.07
C TYR A 65 -0.70 4.04 -7.65
N ASP A 66 0.11 3.09 -8.05
CA ASP A 66 -0.35 1.80 -8.56
C ASP A 66 -0.47 0.79 -7.40
N TYR A 67 -1.67 0.24 -7.20
CA TYR A 67 -1.92 -0.78 -6.17
C TYR A 67 -2.06 -2.17 -6.82
N PRO A 68 -1.69 -3.26 -6.13
CA PRO A 68 -1.81 -4.61 -6.70
C PRO A 68 -3.27 -4.92 -7.01
N ALA A 69 -3.59 -5.25 -8.27
CA ALA A 69 -4.96 -5.60 -8.67
C ALA A 69 -5.48 -6.84 -7.92
N PRO A 70 -6.78 -6.90 -7.56
CA PRO A 70 -7.35 -7.96 -6.73
C PRO A 70 -7.11 -9.39 -7.26
N GLY A 71 -7.24 -9.59 -8.58
CA GLY A 71 -6.97 -10.88 -9.24
C GLY A 71 -7.87 -12.03 -8.75
N GLY A 72 -9.18 -11.80 -8.64
CA GLY A 72 -10.16 -12.80 -8.15
C GLY A 72 -10.32 -12.80 -6.62
N GLY A 73 -10.11 -11.66 -5.99
CA GLY A 73 -10.12 -11.48 -4.54
C GLY A 73 -10.36 -10.02 -4.14
N GLN A 74 -9.57 -9.52 -3.19
CA GLN A 74 -9.66 -8.12 -2.75
C GLN A 74 -8.29 -7.49 -2.61
N THR A 75 -8.22 -6.18 -2.77
CA THR A 75 -7.04 -5.40 -2.37
C THR A 75 -7.34 -4.61 -1.10
N ARG A 76 -6.48 -4.76 -0.08
CA ARG A 76 -6.52 -4.03 1.18
C ARG A 76 -5.40 -3.00 1.21
N LEU A 77 -5.76 -1.74 0.97
CA LEU A 77 -4.83 -0.62 0.99
C LEU A 77 -4.89 0.10 2.35
N THR A 78 -3.85 -0.06 3.16
CA THR A 78 -3.70 0.68 4.42
C THR A 78 -3.32 2.12 4.13
N LEU A 79 -4.13 3.09 4.56
CA LEU A 79 -3.89 4.53 4.35
C LEU A 79 -3.26 5.14 5.61
N SER A 80 -2.01 5.60 5.52
CA SER A 80 -1.25 6.07 6.69
C SER A 80 -0.73 7.50 6.52
N ALA A 81 -0.77 8.30 7.58
CA ALA A 81 -0.04 9.56 7.61
C ALA A 81 1.41 9.30 8.05
N ALA A 82 2.40 9.67 7.22
CA ALA A 82 3.82 9.50 7.58
C ALA A 82 4.28 10.52 8.65
N GLN A 83 3.49 11.57 8.86
CA GLN A 83 3.73 12.63 9.84
C GLN A 83 3.07 12.35 11.19
N GLY A 84 3.51 13.05 12.23
CA GLY A 84 2.97 12.89 13.59
C GLY A 84 1.55 13.44 13.78
N ARG A 85 1.08 14.33 12.89
CA ARG A 85 -0.24 14.97 12.98
C ARG A 85 -1.27 14.25 12.11
N PRO A 86 -2.55 14.19 12.52
CA PRO A 86 -3.62 13.65 11.67
C PRO A 86 -3.74 14.39 10.34
N LEU A 87 -4.24 13.69 9.33
CA LEU A 87 -4.50 14.23 8.00
C LEU A 87 -5.95 13.97 7.60
N SER A 88 -6.69 15.01 7.22
CA SER A 88 -8.02 14.85 6.65
C SER A 88 -7.92 14.67 5.14
N VAL A 89 -8.52 13.61 4.63
CA VAL A 89 -8.45 13.21 3.22
C VAL A 89 -9.86 13.02 2.69
N GLU A 90 -10.15 13.61 1.54
CA GLU A 90 -11.33 13.31 0.76
C GLU A 90 -11.01 12.18 -0.22
N LEU A 91 -11.74 11.08 -0.10
CA LEU A 91 -11.60 9.87 -0.90
C LEU A 91 -12.86 9.68 -1.75
N GLY A 92 -12.69 9.44 -3.04
CA GLY A 92 -13.77 8.98 -3.93
C GLY A 92 -13.27 7.88 -4.86
N CYS A 93 -14.13 6.93 -5.19
CA CYS A 93 -13.80 5.82 -6.09
C CYS A 93 -14.84 5.73 -7.20
N GLU A 94 -14.40 5.40 -8.41
CA GLU A 94 -15.26 5.21 -9.58
C GLU A 94 -16.01 3.86 -9.54
N GLY A 95 -15.46 2.89 -8.81
CA GLY A 95 -16.07 1.57 -8.58
C GLY A 95 -16.40 1.32 -7.10
N PRO A 96 -16.93 0.11 -6.79
CA PRO A 96 -17.30 -0.26 -5.43
C PRO A 96 -16.07 -0.30 -4.51
N ALA A 97 -16.15 0.43 -3.39
CA ALA A 97 -15.09 0.48 -2.42
C ALA A 97 -15.64 0.53 -1.00
N ARG A 98 -14.84 0.10 -0.03
CA ARG A 98 -15.23 0.06 1.38
C ARG A 98 -14.08 0.56 2.24
N VAL A 99 -14.37 1.49 3.14
CA VAL A 99 -13.39 2.00 4.09
C VAL A 99 -13.65 1.39 5.45
N VAL A 100 -12.70 0.62 5.97
CA VAL A 100 -12.69 0.14 7.35
C VAL A 100 -11.97 1.18 8.21
N PRO A 101 -12.65 1.87 9.14
CA PRO A 101 -12.02 2.86 10.00
C PRO A 101 -10.94 2.26 10.90
N ALA A 102 -10.05 3.13 11.36
CA ALA A 102 -9.00 2.79 12.30
C ALA A 102 -9.55 2.13 13.58
N GLY A 103 -9.17 0.88 13.85
CA GLY A 103 -9.48 0.20 15.11
C GLY A 103 -10.89 -0.37 15.23
N GLU A 104 -11.67 -0.36 14.14
CA GLU A 104 -13.01 -0.94 14.11
C GLU A 104 -13.01 -2.30 13.42
N GLY A 105 -13.42 -3.35 14.15
CA GLY A 105 -13.85 -4.62 13.58
C GLY A 105 -15.31 -4.50 13.16
N GLY A 106 -15.58 -4.32 11.87
CA GLY A 106 -16.94 -4.14 11.38
C GLY A 106 -17.04 -4.14 9.87
N PRO A 107 -18.26 -4.02 9.31
CA PRO A 107 -18.46 -4.03 7.87
C PRO A 107 -17.82 -2.82 7.18
N GLY A 108 -17.33 -1.82 7.90
CA GLY A 108 -16.80 -0.59 7.33
C GLY A 108 -17.88 0.27 6.67
N LEU A 109 -17.45 1.37 6.08
CA LEU A 109 -18.29 2.30 5.34
C LEU A 109 -18.18 2.00 3.84
N PHE A 110 -19.31 1.66 3.21
CA PHE A 110 -19.38 1.52 1.76
C PHE A 110 -19.37 2.89 1.08
N LEU A 111 -18.55 3.01 0.05
CA LEU A 111 -18.51 4.14 -0.86
C LEU A 111 -19.32 3.78 -2.11
N ARG A 112 -20.35 4.57 -2.39
CA ARG A 112 -21.05 4.47 -3.68
C ARG A 112 -20.11 4.93 -4.80
N PRO A 113 -20.11 4.27 -5.98
CA PRO A 113 -19.40 4.75 -7.16
C PRO A 113 -19.64 6.25 -7.42
N GLY A 114 -18.55 7.00 -7.61
CA GLY A 114 -18.56 8.45 -7.83
C GLY A 114 -18.80 9.32 -6.59
N ALA A 115 -19.19 8.74 -5.45
CA ALA A 115 -19.36 9.49 -4.22
C ALA A 115 -18.00 9.80 -3.57
N THR A 116 -17.90 10.96 -2.93
CA THR A 116 -16.74 11.32 -2.10
C THR A 116 -17.07 11.24 -0.62
N ARG A 117 -16.05 10.91 0.17
CA ARG A 117 -16.14 10.83 1.62
C ARG A 117 -14.87 11.38 2.26
N ARG A 118 -15.06 12.18 3.29
CA ARG A 118 -13.95 12.63 4.15
C ARG A 118 -13.61 11.56 5.18
N ILE A 119 -12.35 11.19 5.24
CA ILE A 119 -11.76 10.29 6.24
C ILE A 119 -10.62 11.01 6.97
N THR A 120 -10.33 10.56 8.18
CA THR A 120 -9.21 11.08 8.96
C THR A 120 -8.15 10.00 9.06
N LEU A 121 -6.97 10.27 8.53
CA LEU A 121 -5.79 9.45 8.77
C LEU A 121 -5.18 9.89 10.10
N PRO A 122 -5.06 9.01 11.09
CA PRO A 122 -4.40 9.35 12.34
C PRO A 122 -2.92 9.65 12.10
N GLY A 123 -2.34 10.48 12.97
CA GLY A 123 -0.90 10.67 12.99
C GLY A 123 -0.17 9.35 13.30
N ARG A 124 1.05 9.21 12.80
CA ARG A 124 1.86 7.98 12.86
C ARG A 124 1.93 7.29 14.24
N ALA A 125 1.82 8.04 15.33
CA ALA A 125 1.88 7.51 16.69
C ALA A 125 0.60 6.76 17.14
N ASN A 126 -0.52 6.92 16.44
CA ASN A 126 -1.84 6.51 16.94
C ASN A 126 -2.29 5.13 16.42
N GLY A 127 -1.37 4.32 15.88
CA GLY A 127 -1.44 2.85 15.77
C GLY A 127 -2.41 2.24 14.75
N ASN A 128 -3.60 2.81 14.58
CA ASN A 128 -4.65 2.23 13.76
C ASN A 128 -4.85 3.08 12.52
N SER A 129 -4.53 2.57 11.34
CA SER A 129 -4.78 3.24 10.06
C SER A 129 -6.07 2.73 9.43
N PRO A 130 -6.89 3.59 8.78
CA PRO A 130 -8.01 3.10 8.00
C PRO A 130 -7.54 2.27 6.81
N VAL A 131 -8.34 1.27 6.44
CA VAL A 131 -8.08 0.37 5.32
C VAL A 131 -9.13 0.60 4.23
N LEU A 132 -8.67 0.91 3.03
CA LEU A 132 -9.49 0.91 1.83
C LEU A 132 -9.50 -0.50 1.23
N VAL A 133 -10.68 -1.09 1.13
CA VAL A 133 -10.91 -2.40 0.55
C VAL A 133 -11.54 -2.21 -0.83
N LEU A 134 -10.88 -2.77 -1.84
CA LEU A 134 -11.24 -2.73 -3.26
C LEU A 134 -11.57 -4.16 -3.72
N GLY A 135 -12.70 -4.34 -4.38
CA GLY A 135 -13.13 -5.64 -4.92
C GLY A 135 -12.63 -5.86 -6.35
N ASP A 136 -13.03 -6.98 -6.94
CA ASP A 136 -12.59 -7.44 -8.27
C ASP A 136 -12.83 -6.45 -9.41
N ASP A 137 -13.88 -5.61 -9.29
CA ASP A 137 -14.11 -4.47 -10.17
C ASP A 137 -13.11 -3.37 -9.83
N ALA A 138 -11.86 -3.58 -10.25
CA ALA A 138 -10.69 -2.76 -9.94
C ALA A 138 -11.00 -1.26 -10.09
N ALA A 139 -11.20 -0.58 -8.95
CA ALA A 139 -11.70 0.78 -8.92
C ALA A 139 -10.57 1.81 -8.91
N THR A 140 -10.57 2.70 -9.89
CA THR A 140 -9.81 3.95 -9.79
C THR A 140 -10.36 4.78 -8.63
N CYS A 141 -9.47 5.23 -7.74
CA CYS A 141 -9.84 6.13 -6.65
C CYS A 141 -9.03 7.42 -6.71
N ASN A 142 -9.58 8.50 -6.18
CA ASN A 142 -8.90 9.79 -6.06
C ASN A 142 -8.89 10.21 -4.59
N LEU A 143 -7.73 10.63 -4.10
CA LEU A 143 -7.55 11.22 -2.79
C LEU A 143 -7.21 12.70 -2.96
N ARG A 144 -7.84 13.57 -2.16
CA ARG A 144 -7.55 14.99 -2.10
C ARG A 144 -7.37 15.43 -0.65
N TRP A 145 -6.36 16.25 -0.37
CA TRP A 145 -6.13 16.76 0.99
C TRP A 145 -5.36 18.08 0.98
N GLY A 146 -5.39 18.76 2.13
CA GLY A 146 -4.67 20.03 2.30
C GLY A 146 -5.05 21.07 1.24
N ALA A 147 -4.10 21.95 0.93
CA ALA A 147 -4.27 23.06 0.00
C ALA A 147 -4.03 22.65 -1.48
N GLY A 148 -4.64 21.54 -1.91
CA GLY A 148 -4.62 21.13 -3.33
C GLY A 148 -3.81 19.87 -3.65
N ASN A 149 -3.36 19.12 -2.65
CA ASN A 149 -2.72 17.84 -2.91
C ASN A 149 -3.76 16.85 -3.45
N ALA A 150 -3.37 16.10 -4.48
CA ALA A 150 -4.19 15.06 -5.07
C ALA A 150 -3.33 13.85 -5.45
N LEU A 151 -3.91 12.66 -5.30
CA LEU A 151 -3.31 11.40 -5.70
C LEU A 151 -4.39 10.50 -6.30
N ARG A 152 -4.09 9.91 -7.47
CA ARG A 152 -4.95 8.90 -8.07
C ARG A 152 -4.41 7.51 -7.75
N LEU A 153 -5.28 6.62 -7.28
CA LEU A 153 -5.02 5.21 -7.11
C LEU A 153 -5.47 4.48 -8.37
N TRP A 154 -4.58 3.65 -8.90
CA TRP A 154 -4.85 2.89 -10.12
C TRP A 154 -4.50 1.41 -9.89
N PRO A 155 -5.30 0.47 -10.40
CA PRO A 155 -4.92 -0.94 -10.33
C PRO A 155 -3.70 -1.19 -11.23
N GLU A 156 -2.64 -1.76 -10.65
CA GLU A 156 -1.53 -2.32 -11.42
C GLU A 156 -2.10 -3.43 -12.30
N ALA A 157 -1.75 -3.42 -13.59
CA ALA A 157 -2.15 -4.51 -14.48
C ALA A 157 -1.71 -5.84 -13.86
N GLU A 158 -2.57 -6.86 -13.97
CA GLU A 158 -2.24 -8.19 -13.47
C GLU A 158 -0.89 -8.62 -14.03
N ALA A 159 -0.02 -9.14 -13.16
CA ALA A 159 1.32 -9.56 -13.56
C ALA A 159 1.21 -10.45 -14.79
N GLU A 160 2.05 -10.20 -15.80
CA GLU A 160 2.12 -11.04 -16.98
C GLU A 160 2.24 -12.50 -16.51
N PRO A 161 1.40 -13.42 -17.02
CA PRO A 161 1.47 -14.81 -16.62
C PRO A 161 2.92 -15.28 -16.76
N PRO A 162 3.44 -16.08 -15.80
CA PRO A 162 4.81 -16.53 -15.87
C PRO A 162 5.08 -17.13 -17.24
N ASP A 163 6.17 -16.71 -17.86
CA ASP A 163 6.58 -17.18 -19.19
C ASP A 163 6.51 -18.73 -19.20
N PRO A 164 5.72 -19.37 -20.08
CA PRO A 164 5.50 -20.82 -20.04
C PRO A 164 6.78 -21.63 -20.26
N VAL A 165 7.86 -20.98 -20.71
CA VAL A 165 9.21 -21.54 -20.69
C VAL A 165 9.72 -21.49 -19.25
N GLN A 166 9.25 -22.41 -18.40
CA GLN A 166 10.03 -22.73 -17.20
C GLN A 166 11.38 -23.24 -17.70
N PRO A 167 12.51 -22.56 -17.39
CA PRO A 167 13.81 -23.15 -17.66
C PRO A 167 13.84 -24.46 -16.88
N SER A 168 13.90 -25.59 -17.59
CA SER A 168 14.11 -26.88 -16.94
C SER A 168 15.32 -26.72 -16.04
N CYS A 169 15.16 -26.85 -14.72
CA CYS A 169 16.31 -26.78 -13.83
C CYS A 169 17.34 -27.79 -14.36
N PRO A 170 18.57 -27.40 -14.70
CA PRO A 170 19.57 -28.35 -15.11
C PRO A 170 19.91 -29.21 -13.88
N VAL A 171 19.22 -30.35 -13.75
CA VAL A 171 19.55 -31.37 -12.75
C VAL A 171 20.74 -32.14 -13.33
N PRO A 172 21.93 -32.05 -12.73
CA PRO A 172 23.06 -32.84 -13.20
C PRO A 172 22.69 -34.32 -13.17
N ASN A 173 23.17 -35.08 -14.14
CA ASN A 173 22.98 -36.52 -14.14
C ASN A 173 23.69 -37.10 -12.90
N VAL A 174 22.93 -37.39 -11.85
CA VAL A 174 23.42 -37.81 -10.53
C VAL A 174 24.27 -39.09 -10.63
N ALA A 175 23.97 -39.96 -11.61
CA ALA A 175 24.75 -41.17 -11.88
C ALA A 175 26.14 -40.90 -12.47
N ARG A 176 26.39 -39.68 -12.98
CA ARG A 176 27.67 -39.22 -13.54
C ARG A 176 28.33 -38.11 -12.70
N ALA A 177 27.70 -37.69 -11.60
CA ALA A 177 28.19 -36.62 -10.74
C ALA A 177 29.19 -37.15 -9.69
N ASP A 178 30.05 -36.28 -9.16
CA ASP A 178 30.95 -36.64 -8.06
C ASP A 178 30.19 -36.91 -6.74
N ARG A 179 30.88 -37.46 -5.73
CA ARG A 179 30.26 -37.84 -4.45
C ARG A 179 29.64 -36.64 -3.70
N LEU A 180 30.21 -35.45 -3.85
CA LEU A 180 29.70 -34.25 -3.18
C LEU A 180 28.38 -33.81 -3.83
N ALA A 181 28.35 -33.74 -5.16
CA ALA A 181 27.15 -33.47 -5.93
C ALA A 181 26.07 -34.54 -5.65
N GLN A 182 26.43 -35.83 -5.62
CA GLN A 182 25.49 -36.89 -5.26
C GLN A 182 24.87 -36.67 -3.86
N ALA A 183 25.65 -36.26 -2.86
CA ALA A 183 25.15 -35.96 -1.52
C ALA A 183 24.20 -34.75 -1.52
N PHE A 184 24.55 -33.67 -2.23
CA PHE A 184 23.72 -32.47 -2.36
C PHE A 184 22.38 -32.75 -3.06
N PHE A 185 22.34 -33.62 -4.08
CA PHE A 185 21.13 -33.94 -4.84
C PHE A 185 20.34 -35.16 -4.32
N ALA A 186 20.89 -35.96 -3.40
CA ALA A 186 20.20 -37.08 -2.77
C ALA A 186 19.17 -36.64 -1.72
N ALA A 187 19.43 -35.52 -1.04
CA ALA A 187 18.51 -34.90 -0.08
C ALA A 187 17.41 -34.11 -0.82
N ARG A 188 16.46 -34.81 -1.45
CA ARG A 188 15.30 -34.23 -2.17
C ARG A 188 14.30 -33.49 -1.26
N THR A 189 14.72 -33.04 -0.08
CA THR A 189 13.87 -32.44 0.97
C THR A 189 14.01 -30.93 1.09
N LEU A 190 14.87 -30.30 0.29
CA LEU A 190 15.00 -28.85 0.25
C LEU A 190 14.42 -28.34 -1.07
N GLU A 191 13.54 -27.35 -0.99
CA GLU A 191 13.02 -26.60 -2.13
C GLU A 191 14.17 -26.12 -3.01
N MET A 192 14.50 -26.90 -4.04
CA MET A 192 15.61 -26.59 -4.91
C MET A 192 15.22 -25.45 -5.84
N THR A 193 15.64 -24.24 -5.52
CA THR A 193 15.77 -23.16 -6.52
C THR A 193 16.66 -23.67 -7.66
N CYS A 194 16.24 -23.51 -8.93
CA CYS A 194 17.08 -23.93 -10.06
C CYS A 194 18.44 -23.24 -9.99
N ALA A 195 19.53 -24.00 -10.11
CA ALA A 195 20.85 -23.42 -10.29
C ALA A 195 20.90 -22.66 -11.62
N ALA A 196 20.87 -21.33 -11.55
CA ALA A 196 21.05 -20.45 -12.70
C ALA A 196 22.54 -20.09 -12.86
N PRO A 197 23.04 -19.84 -14.09
CA PRO A 197 24.37 -19.29 -14.27
C PRO A 197 24.48 -17.97 -13.51
N THR A 198 25.41 -17.89 -12.55
CA THR A 198 25.54 -16.79 -11.59
C THR A 198 26.11 -15.50 -12.19
N GLY A 199 26.33 -15.46 -13.51
CA GLY A 199 26.95 -14.33 -14.20
C GLY A 199 28.33 -13.99 -13.61
N LYS A 200 28.69 -12.71 -13.66
CA LYS A 200 29.88 -12.20 -12.99
C LYS A 200 29.56 -12.00 -11.50
N VAL A 201 30.22 -12.78 -10.65
CA VAL A 201 30.15 -12.62 -9.18
C VAL A 201 31.33 -11.77 -8.71
N GLU A 202 31.04 -10.71 -7.97
CA GLU A 202 32.04 -9.85 -7.33
C GLU A 202 31.86 -9.95 -5.81
N MET A 203 32.93 -10.33 -5.12
CA MET A 203 32.93 -10.40 -3.66
C MET A 203 33.30 -9.04 -3.09
N VAL A 204 32.44 -8.49 -2.22
CA VAL A 204 32.66 -7.21 -1.56
C VAL A 204 32.78 -7.46 -0.05
N PRO A 205 34.01 -7.63 0.49
CA PRO A 205 34.21 -8.22 1.81
C PRO A 205 33.99 -7.24 2.98
N GLY A 206 34.11 -5.93 2.76
CA GLY A 206 34.00 -4.92 3.80
C GLY A 206 32.63 -4.23 3.84
N GLU A 207 32.16 -3.84 5.02
CA GLU A 207 30.89 -3.12 5.19
C GLU A 207 30.88 -1.79 4.43
N LEU A 208 31.96 -1.02 4.55
CA LEU A 208 32.11 0.27 3.85
C LEU A 208 32.26 0.07 2.34
N ASP A 209 32.93 -1.00 1.93
CA ASP A 209 33.10 -1.35 0.52
C ASP A 209 31.76 -1.81 -0.08
N ALA A 210 30.92 -2.50 0.69
CA ALA A 210 29.58 -2.91 0.30
C ALA A 210 28.63 -1.71 0.16
N LEU A 211 28.71 -0.75 1.09
CA LEU A 211 27.98 0.52 0.99
C LEU A 211 28.43 1.30 -0.25
N LYS A 212 29.75 1.46 -0.42
CA LYS A 212 30.32 2.10 -1.60
C LYS A 212 29.84 1.43 -2.88
N TRP A 213 29.99 0.11 -2.99
CA TRP A 213 29.61 -0.66 -4.17
C TRP A 213 28.14 -0.40 -4.52
N ARG A 214 27.23 -0.46 -3.53
CA ARG A 214 25.80 -0.17 -3.75
C ARG A 214 25.60 1.25 -4.29
N LEU A 215 26.20 2.23 -3.63
CA LEU A 215 26.01 3.64 -4.00
C LEU A 215 26.65 3.96 -5.35
N ASP A 216 27.79 3.37 -5.72
CA ASP A 216 28.40 3.54 -7.03
C ASP A 216 27.46 3.09 -8.15
N ARG A 217 26.75 1.97 -7.97
CA ARG A 217 25.80 1.45 -8.97
C ARG A 217 24.49 2.24 -9.01
N LEU A 218 24.06 2.80 -7.88
CA LEU A 218 22.89 3.69 -7.85
C LEU A 218 23.21 5.08 -8.41
N THR A 219 24.41 5.58 -8.22
CA THR A 219 24.79 6.94 -8.67
C THR A 219 25.40 6.95 -10.07
N GLY A 220 25.96 5.82 -10.53
CA GLY A 220 26.77 5.75 -11.73
C GLY A 220 28.16 6.39 -11.58
N SER A 221 28.53 6.78 -10.36
CA SER A 221 29.72 7.58 -10.05
C SER A 221 30.61 6.85 -9.04
N ASP A 222 31.92 7.10 -9.06
CA ASP A 222 32.88 6.50 -8.13
C ASP A 222 32.91 7.28 -6.80
N ILE A 223 32.25 6.76 -5.77
CA ILE A 223 32.17 7.43 -4.47
C ILE A 223 33.45 7.18 -3.66
N SER A 224 34.06 8.24 -3.15
CA SER A 224 35.26 8.10 -2.32
C SER A 224 34.96 7.29 -1.05
N ARG A 225 35.70 6.18 -0.89
CA ARG A 225 35.69 5.38 0.35
C ARG A 225 36.10 6.22 1.57
N ALA A 226 37.04 7.15 1.39
CA ALA A 226 37.48 8.04 2.46
C ALA A 226 36.38 9.04 2.85
N ALA A 227 35.54 9.48 1.91
CA ALA A 227 34.38 10.32 2.23
C ALA A 227 33.33 9.53 3.02
N LEU A 228 33.02 8.29 2.61
CA LEU A 228 32.09 7.43 3.36
C LEU A 228 32.60 7.16 4.79
N ALA A 229 33.91 6.99 4.98
CA ALA A 229 34.51 6.78 6.30
C ALA A 229 34.35 7.97 7.26
N GLN A 230 34.08 9.18 6.75
CA GLN A 230 33.83 10.36 7.59
C GLN A 230 32.44 10.32 8.25
N GLY A 231 31.55 9.44 7.78
CA GLY A 231 30.24 9.24 8.40
C GLY A 231 29.25 10.38 8.19
N ASP A 232 29.47 11.23 7.18
CA ASP A 232 28.55 12.32 6.85
C ASP A 232 27.33 11.79 6.04
N PRO A 233 26.13 11.77 6.63
CA PRO A 233 24.94 11.25 5.96
C PRO A 233 24.41 12.24 4.91
N GLU A 234 24.84 13.51 4.95
CA GLU A 234 24.48 14.56 4.00
C GLU A 234 25.52 14.77 2.90
N MET A 235 26.57 13.92 2.84
CA MET A 235 27.61 14.05 1.82
C MET A 235 27.00 14.15 0.40
N PRO A 236 27.57 14.96 -0.49
CA PRO A 236 27.03 15.10 -1.84
C PRO A 236 27.07 13.76 -2.58
N LEU A 237 25.98 13.45 -3.29
CA LEU A 237 25.87 12.29 -4.17
C LEU A 237 25.64 12.81 -5.59
N ASP A 238 26.49 12.39 -6.53
CA ASP A 238 26.40 12.80 -7.92
C ASP A 238 25.63 11.76 -8.75
N PHE A 239 24.44 12.16 -9.22
CA PHE A 239 23.56 11.32 -10.03
C PHE A 239 23.64 11.66 -11.53
N SER A 240 24.58 12.49 -11.99
CA SER A 240 24.66 12.88 -13.40
C SER A 240 24.88 11.70 -14.35
N ALA A 241 25.49 10.62 -13.84
CA ALA A 241 25.74 9.38 -14.56
C ALA A 241 24.83 8.22 -14.12
N ALA A 242 23.78 8.50 -13.34
CA ALA A 242 22.95 7.45 -12.76
C ALA A 242 22.24 6.63 -13.84
N PRO A 243 22.29 5.30 -13.77
CA PRO A 243 21.58 4.44 -14.70
C PRO A 243 20.06 4.62 -14.54
N ARG A 244 19.31 4.40 -15.63
CA ARG A 244 17.84 4.35 -15.57
C ARG A 244 17.40 2.92 -15.34
N PHE A 245 16.73 2.69 -14.21
CA PHE A 245 16.13 1.41 -13.88
C PHE A 245 14.63 1.44 -14.12
N ASP A 246 14.07 0.34 -14.61
CA ASP A 246 12.62 0.13 -14.63
C ASP A 246 12.07 -0.06 -13.21
N GLU A 247 12.83 -0.76 -12.37
CA GLU A 247 12.49 -1.08 -11.00
C GLU A 247 13.72 -1.31 -10.12
N ILE A 248 13.63 -0.89 -8.85
CA ILE A 248 14.57 -1.21 -7.78
C ILE A 248 13.81 -1.95 -6.68
N ILE A 249 14.26 -3.16 -6.35
CA ILE A 249 13.70 -3.96 -5.27
C ILE A 249 14.68 -4.01 -4.10
N VAL A 250 14.22 -3.59 -2.92
CA VAL A 250 14.96 -3.65 -1.67
C VAL A 250 14.27 -4.66 -0.77
N SER A 251 14.91 -5.81 -0.55
CA SER A 251 14.48 -6.79 0.44
C SER A 251 15.48 -6.80 1.59
N SER A 252 15.03 -6.46 2.80
CA SER A 252 15.91 -6.45 3.96
C SER A 252 15.17 -6.83 5.24
N LEU A 253 15.84 -7.62 6.09
CA LEU A 253 15.32 -7.90 7.43
C LEU A 253 15.29 -6.63 8.30
N LEU A 254 16.32 -5.80 8.19
CA LEU A 254 16.48 -4.57 8.96
C LEU A 254 16.99 -3.47 8.03
N ILE A 255 16.32 -2.33 8.04
CA ILE A 255 16.85 -1.11 7.46
C ILE A 255 16.94 -0.11 8.58
N ARG A 256 18.13 0.44 8.81
CA ARG A 256 18.41 1.38 9.91
C ARG A 256 18.46 2.81 9.38
N ALA A 257 18.08 3.78 10.19
CA ALA A 257 18.34 5.20 9.93
C ALA A 257 19.78 5.58 10.36
N ASP A 258 20.77 4.83 9.87
CA ASP A 258 22.19 5.13 10.00
C ASP A 258 22.75 5.70 8.69
N LEU A 259 24.07 5.87 8.59
CA LEU A 259 24.74 6.35 7.37
C LEU A 259 24.31 5.56 6.13
N SER A 260 24.33 4.22 6.21
CA SER A 260 24.02 3.34 5.09
C SER A 260 22.57 3.49 4.66
N GLY A 261 21.64 3.47 5.62
CA GLY A 261 20.23 3.66 5.33
C GLY A 261 19.93 5.03 4.77
N TRP A 262 20.53 6.10 5.32
CA TRP A 262 20.24 7.46 4.85
C TRP A 262 20.78 7.74 3.46
N LEU A 263 22.02 7.34 3.16
CA LEU A 263 22.57 7.44 1.80
C LEU A 263 21.78 6.58 0.81
N THR A 264 21.35 5.37 1.23
CA THR A 264 20.49 4.52 0.40
C THR A 264 19.14 5.20 0.14
N THR A 265 18.47 5.76 1.15
CA THR A 265 17.19 6.48 0.98
C THR A 265 17.34 7.68 0.05
N ARG A 266 18.42 8.46 0.17
CA ARG A 266 18.70 9.59 -0.72
C ARG A 266 18.93 9.14 -2.17
N ALA A 267 19.65 8.04 -2.37
CA ALA A 267 19.84 7.45 -3.69
C ALA A 267 18.51 6.94 -4.30
N LEU A 268 17.69 6.25 -3.50
CA LEU A 268 16.36 5.80 -3.94
C LEU A 268 15.45 6.99 -4.27
N ALA A 269 15.54 8.10 -3.54
CA ALA A 269 14.78 9.32 -3.84
C ALA A 269 15.13 9.90 -5.21
N ALA A 270 16.42 9.91 -5.59
CA ALA A 270 16.85 10.37 -6.91
C ALA A 270 16.26 9.52 -8.04
N HIS A 271 16.30 8.19 -7.90
CA HIS A 271 15.69 7.25 -8.85
C HIS A 271 14.17 7.36 -8.91
N ALA A 272 13.52 7.45 -7.75
CA ALA A 272 12.08 7.62 -7.67
C ALA A 272 11.65 8.93 -8.34
N ALA A 273 12.38 10.02 -8.12
CA ALA A 273 12.15 11.31 -8.79
C ALA A 273 12.28 11.21 -10.31
N ALA A 274 13.20 10.38 -10.81
CA ALA A 274 13.39 10.09 -12.23
C ALA A 274 12.35 9.13 -12.83
N GLY A 275 11.43 8.58 -12.01
CA GLY A 275 10.32 7.73 -12.46
C GLY A 275 10.54 6.22 -12.25
N THR A 276 11.69 5.79 -11.73
CA THR A 276 11.95 4.38 -11.42
C THR A 276 11.00 3.87 -10.34
N ARG A 277 10.39 2.69 -10.53
CA ARG A 277 9.58 2.06 -9.48
C ARG A 277 10.49 1.55 -8.36
N VAL A 278 10.14 1.78 -7.11
CA VAL A 278 10.91 1.28 -5.96
C VAL A 278 9.99 0.44 -5.08
N ARG A 279 10.38 -0.82 -4.82
CA ARG A 279 9.64 -1.72 -3.94
C ARG A 279 10.51 -2.08 -2.75
N ILE A 280 10.04 -1.78 -1.55
CA ILE A 280 10.77 -2.03 -0.31
C ILE A 280 9.98 -3.06 0.51
N LEU A 281 10.61 -4.20 0.79
CA LEU A 281 10.10 -5.22 1.69
C LEU A 281 10.99 -5.27 2.94
N ALA A 282 10.37 -5.05 4.10
CA ALA A 282 11.08 -5.06 5.39
C ALA A 282 10.32 -5.80 6.49
N SER A 283 11.04 -6.28 7.52
CA SER A 283 10.38 -6.91 8.68
C SER A 283 9.71 -5.87 9.58
N ALA A 284 8.41 -6.03 9.82
CA ALA A 284 7.69 -5.21 10.78
C ALA A 284 8.06 -5.52 12.25
N ALA A 285 8.72 -6.65 12.53
CA ALA A 285 9.16 -7.03 13.86
C ALA A 285 10.50 -6.38 14.23
N LEU A 286 11.39 -6.22 13.25
CA LEU A 286 12.78 -5.79 13.49
C LEU A 286 13.02 -4.30 13.24
N VAL A 287 12.25 -3.67 12.32
CA VAL A 287 12.46 -2.25 12.00
C VAL A 287 11.74 -1.38 13.02
N ALA A 288 12.50 -0.64 13.83
CA ALA A 288 11.95 0.28 14.83
C ALA A 288 11.25 1.48 14.19
N GLY A 289 10.32 2.12 14.91
CA GLY A 289 9.53 3.22 14.36
C GLY A 289 10.32 4.49 13.98
N PHE A 290 11.57 4.65 14.43
CA PHE A 290 12.44 5.74 13.96
C PHE A 290 13.13 5.36 12.64
N ASP A 291 13.55 4.10 12.50
CA ASP A 291 14.15 3.55 11.29
C ASP A 291 13.20 3.49 10.09
N ARG A 292 11.88 3.39 10.34
CA ARG A 292 10.86 3.42 9.28
C ARG A 292 10.69 4.78 8.62
N ARG A 293 10.91 5.87 9.38
CA ARG A 293 10.51 7.23 8.96
C ARG A 293 11.12 7.65 7.61
N PRO A 294 12.42 7.42 7.34
CA PRO A 294 13.01 7.70 6.03
C PRO A 294 12.23 7.09 4.87
N PHE A 295 11.86 5.81 4.97
CA PHE A 295 11.21 5.06 3.90
C PHE A 295 9.73 5.39 3.77
N GLU A 296 9.03 5.59 4.89
CA GLU A 296 7.64 6.04 4.88
C GLU A 296 7.52 7.47 4.32
N ALA A 297 8.47 8.34 4.64
CA ALA A 297 8.55 9.69 4.06
C ALA A 297 8.89 9.65 2.56
N LEU A 298 9.81 8.77 2.15
CA LEU A 298 10.13 8.52 0.75
C LEU A 298 8.88 8.07 -0.02
N ALA A 299 8.14 7.07 0.49
CA ALA A 299 6.90 6.58 -0.11
C ALA A 299 5.80 7.64 -0.17
N ALA A 300 5.74 8.54 0.82
CA ALA A 300 4.78 9.65 0.79
C ALA A 300 5.15 10.73 -0.24
N ALA A 301 6.45 10.97 -0.46
CA ALA A 301 6.93 11.94 -1.43
C ALA A 301 6.81 11.43 -2.87
N TYR A 302 7.01 10.12 -3.09
CA TYR A 302 7.09 9.51 -4.41
C TYR A 302 6.09 8.35 -4.54
N PRO A 303 4.97 8.56 -5.25
CA PRO A 303 3.91 7.55 -5.43
C PRO A 303 4.35 6.23 -6.11
N ASN A 304 5.47 6.25 -6.84
CA ASN A 304 6.13 5.08 -7.44
C ASN A 304 7.02 4.31 -6.45
N VAL A 305 7.03 4.68 -5.17
CA VAL A 305 7.72 3.97 -4.08
C VAL A 305 6.70 3.27 -3.20
N THR A 306 6.84 1.95 -3.05
CA THR A 306 5.99 1.12 -2.20
C THR A 306 6.81 0.52 -1.06
N VAL A 307 6.22 0.49 0.14
CA VAL A 307 6.85 -0.10 1.33
C VAL A 307 5.89 -1.10 1.96
N GLN A 308 6.29 -2.37 1.94
CA GLN A 308 5.58 -3.47 2.58
C GLN A 308 6.34 -3.92 3.83
N TYR A 309 5.63 -3.99 4.95
CA TYR A 309 6.18 -4.52 6.19
C TYR A 309 5.61 -5.91 6.47
N TYR A 310 6.45 -6.93 6.42
CA TYR A 310 6.07 -8.31 6.67
C TYR A 310 6.03 -8.64 8.17
N ARG A 311 5.03 -9.41 8.61
CA ARG A 311 4.95 -10.00 9.96
C ARG A 311 4.77 -11.50 9.84
N ASP A 312 5.37 -12.22 10.79
CA ASP A 312 5.20 -13.66 10.97
C ASP A 312 4.50 -13.96 12.32
N PRO A 313 3.43 -14.79 12.37
CA PRO A 313 2.71 -15.30 11.20
C PRO A 313 2.08 -14.15 10.39
N PRO A 314 1.87 -14.35 9.07
CA PRO A 314 1.12 -13.42 8.23
C PRO A 314 -0.18 -12.98 8.93
N GLN A 315 -0.55 -11.70 8.85
CA GLN A 315 -1.66 -11.13 9.61
C GLN A 315 -3.01 -11.86 9.43
N HIS A 316 -3.18 -12.63 8.34
CA HIS A 316 -4.38 -13.41 8.04
C HIS A 316 -4.40 -14.84 8.58
N LEU A 317 -3.31 -15.38 9.13
CA LEU A 317 -3.33 -16.70 9.77
C LEU A 317 -4.03 -16.68 11.13
N ASN A 318 -4.18 -15.51 11.74
CA ASN A 318 -4.93 -15.33 12.98
C ASN A 318 -6.45 -15.23 12.77
N ASP A 319 -6.92 -15.03 11.55
CA ASP A 319 -8.36 -14.96 11.23
C ASP A 319 -8.94 -16.35 10.87
N MET A 320 -8.13 -17.42 10.93
CA MET A 320 -8.54 -18.80 10.65
C MET A 320 -8.49 -19.73 11.88
N VAL A 321 -8.42 -19.18 13.10
CA VAL A 321 -8.48 -19.93 14.36
C VAL A 321 -9.71 -19.53 15.16
#